data_AF-A0A850PI09-F1
#
_entry.id   AF-A0A850PI09-F1
#
_cell.length_a   1.000
_cell.length_b   1.000
_cell.length_c   1.000
_cell.angle_alpha   90.00
_cell.angle_beta   90.00
_cell.angle_gamma   90.00
#
_symmetry.space_group_name_H-M   'P 1'
#
loop_
_entity.id
_entity.type
_entity.pdbx_description
1 polymer ?
#
loop_
_entity_poly.entity_id
_entity_poly.type
_entity_poly.pdbx_seq_one_letter_code
_entity_poly.pdbx_strand_id
1 'polypeptide(L)'
;MSEGNDQDQGKGRLSLRPQSRMELGRTVDAGSVRQSFSHGRSKVVQVEVRKTREVKPRQPGPGGAAGGRGAAGGRPPAGTRGLTPAEQARRLLVVEQQKIAAAAAAKEEAARREQEKILILSAAEEARRREEDARRAADEEQREAEEAAARAKEAEKAARGAARAEEIAATPSAEVSSEFVAGKVTLAAPIERLPRLADRAIM
;
A
#
# COMPACT_ATOMS: atom_id res chain seq x y z
N MET A 1 21.41 -2.71 -41.82
CA MET A 1 22.73 -2.42 -42.41
C MET A 1 23.72 -3.40 -41.80
N SER A 2 24.17 -4.35 -42.63
CA SER A 2 25.29 -5.29 -42.47
C SER A 2 25.14 -6.52 -41.56
N GLU A 3 24.78 -7.63 -42.21
CA GLU A 3 25.14 -9.02 -41.86
C GLU A 3 26.65 -9.28 -42.09
N GLY A 4 27.19 -10.28 -41.39
CA GLY A 4 28.52 -10.89 -41.61
C GLY A 4 29.22 -11.17 -40.27
N ASN A 5 29.64 -12.37 -39.88
CA ASN A 5 29.95 -13.58 -40.63
C ASN A 5 29.94 -14.77 -39.64
N ASP A 6 29.23 -15.83 -40.00
CA ASP A 6 29.27 -17.13 -39.35
C ASP A 6 30.56 -17.88 -39.78
N GLN A 7 31.04 -18.71 -38.86
CA GLN A 7 31.83 -19.92 -39.11
C GLN A 7 33.35 -19.86 -39.38
N ASP A 8 33.97 -20.81 -38.67
CA ASP A 8 35.18 -21.55 -39.00
C ASP A 8 36.51 -20.96 -38.54
N GLN A 9 36.77 -21.09 -37.23
CA GLN A 9 38.13 -21.40 -36.78
C GLN A 9 38.10 -22.55 -35.76
N GLY A 10 38.37 -23.75 -36.27
CA GLY A 10 39.08 -24.75 -35.48
C GLY A 10 38.24 -25.89 -34.93
N LYS A 11 37.80 -26.79 -35.82
CA LYS A 11 37.68 -28.22 -35.52
C LYS A 11 39.00 -28.71 -34.90
N GLY A 12 39.04 -28.75 -33.57
CA GLY A 12 40.26 -29.05 -32.82
C GLY A 12 39.94 -29.56 -31.43
N ARG A 13 39.32 -30.76 -31.36
CA ARG A 13 39.06 -31.57 -30.16
C ARG A 13 38.21 -30.88 -29.08
N LEU A 14 37.20 -31.58 -28.59
CA LEU A 14 36.53 -31.32 -27.31
C LEU A 14 37.54 -31.50 -26.16
N SER A 15 38.53 -30.63 -26.07
CA SER A 15 39.33 -30.47 -24.87
C SER A 15 38.48 -29.65 -23.92
N LEU A 16 38.26 -30.16 -22.72
CA LEU A 16 37.86 -29.37 -21.56
C LEU A 16 38.99 -28.36 -21.26
N ARG A 17 39.17 -27.36 -22.13
CA ARG A 17 39.70 -26.08 -21.67
C ARG A 17 38.73 -25.68 -20.56
N PRO A 18 39.18 -25.50 -19.32
CA PRO A 18 38.29 -25.02 -18.27
C PRO A 18 37.69 -23.74 -18.82
N GLN A 19 36.41 -23.80 -19.18
CA GLN A 19 35.69 -22.66 -19.69
C GLN A 19 35.95 -21.56 -18.70
N SER A 20 36.47 -20.44 -19.22
CA SER A 20 36.58 -19.16 -18.52
C SER A 20 35.48 -19.12 -17.48
N ARG A 21 35.89 -19.34 -16.21
CA ARG A 21 35.03 -19.41 -15.04
C ARG A 21 34.01 -18.30 -15.22
N MET A 22 32.74 -18.64 -15.39
CA MET A 22 31.67 -17.66 -15.56
C MET A 22 31.87 -16.61 -14.47
N GLU A 23 32.33 -15.42 -14.85
CA GLU A 23 32.50 -14.30 -13.94
C GLU A 23 31.12 -13.73 -13.63
N LEU A 24 30.27 -14.55 -13.02
CA LEU A 24 29.04 -14.18 -12.31
C LEU A 24 29.38 -13.36 -11.04
N GLY A 25 30.47 -12.62 -11.07
CA GLY A 25 31.23 -12.24 -9.89
C GLY A 25 32.47 -11.44 -10.22
N ARG A 26 32.39 -10.50 -11.17
CA ARG A 26 33.11 -9.22 -10.97
C ARG A 26 32.45 -8.52 -9.76
N THR A 27 32.61 -9.17 -8.61
CA THR A 27 32.16 -8.77 -7.29
C THR A 27 32.64 -7.34 -7.13
N VAL A 28 31.76 -6.44 -6.73
CA VAL A 28 32.19 -5.15 -6.21
C VAL A 28 33.19 -5.47 -5.09
N ASP A 29 34.46 -5.20 -5.39
CA ASP A 29 35.71 -5.60 -4.74
C ASP A 29 35.52 -6.39 -3.43
N ALA A 30 35.42 -7.72 -3.52
CA ALA A 30 35.38 -8.73 -2.44
C ALA A 30 34.93 -8.26 -1.04
N GLY A 31 33.73 -7.66 -0.93
CA GLY A 31 33.23 -7.10 0.33
C GLY A 31 33.21 -5.58 0.35
N SER A 32 33.04 -4.92 -0.80
CA SER A 32 32.78 -3.49 -0.83
C SER A 32 31.54 -3.20 -1.66
N VAL A 33 30.68 -2.31 -1.18
CA VAL A 33 29.45 -1.89 -1.85
C VAL A 33 29.58 -0.41 -2.17
N ARG A 34 29.54 -0.07 -3.46
CA ARG A 34 29.54 1.33 -3.90
C ARG A 34 28.13 1.89 -3.80
N GLN A 35 27.87 2.67 -2.75
CA GLN A 35 26.60 3.36 -2.57
C GLN A 35 26.65 4.72 -3.27
N SER A 36 25.72 4.96 -4.20
CA SER A 36 25.44 6.30 -4.72
C SER A 36 24.43 7.01 -3.82
N PHE A 37 24.74 8.24 -3.41
CA PHE A 37 23.82 9.14 -2.73
C PHE A 37 23.16 10.10 -3.73
N SER A 38 21.95 10.56 -3.41
CA SER A 38 21.13 11.45 -4.27
C SER A 38 21.82 12.75 -4.69
N HIS A 39 22.84 13.19 -3.97
CA HIS A 39 23.58 14.44 -4.21
C HIS A 39 24.87 14.23 -5.03
N GLY A 40 24.93 13.19 -5.85
CA GLY A 40 26.04 12.92 -6.78
C GLY A 40 27.33 12.40 -6.14
N ARG A 41 27.31 12.09 -4.83
CA ARG A 41 28.45 11.51 -4.13
C ARG A 41 28.33 9.99 -4.12
N SER A 42 29.44 9.29 -4.39
CA SER A 42 29.51 7.84 -4.26
C SER A 42 30.50 7.48 -3.17
N LYS A 43 30.12 6.60 -2.23
CA LYS A 43 31.01 6.10 -1.18
C LYS A 43 31.12 4.58 -1.29
N VAL A 44 32.36 4.09 -1.18
CA VAL A 44 32.63 2.66 -1.10
C VAL A 44 32.53 2.27 0.37
N VAL A 45 31.57 1.40 0.70
CA VAL A 45 31.34 0.87 2.05
C VAL A 45 31.89 -0.55 2.07
N GLN A 46 32.94 -0.80 2.85
CA GLN A 46 33.46 -2.15 3.04
C GLN A 46 32.58 -2.91 4.04
N VAL A 47 32.15 -4.10 3.63
CA VAL A 47 31.33 -5.04 4.38
C VAL A 47 32.08 -6.36 4.50
N GLU A 48 32.47 -6.71 5.72
CA GLU A 48 33.06 -8.01 6.01
C GLU A 48 31.94 -9.04 6.14
N VAL A 49 31.59 -9.69 5.03
CA VAL A 49 30.63 -10.79 5.05
C VAL A 49 31.34 -12.05 5.54
N ARG A 50 31.26 -12.31 6.84
CA ARG A 50 31.76 -13.55 7.44
C ARG A 50 30.92 -14.72 6.93
N LYS A 51 31.50 -15.54 6.05
CA LYS A 51 30.90 -16.81 5.63
C LYS A 51 30.86 -17.74 6.85
N THR A 52 29.66 -18.01 7.36
CA THR A 52 29.41 -19.06 8.34
C THR A 52 29.66 -20.41 7.66
N ARG A 53 30.90 -20.88 7.77
CA ARG A 53 31.21 -22.28 7.51
C ARG A 53 30.89 -23.02 8.81
N GLU A 54 29.97 -23.98 8.77
CA GLU A 54 29.77 -24.92 9.87
C GLU A 54 31.07 -25.72 10.04
N VAL A 55 31.92 -25.24 10.94
CA VAL A 55 33.16 -25.91 11.34
C VAL A 55 32.79 -26.82 12.49
N LYS A 56 32.75 -28.12 12.24
CA LYS A 56 32.78 -29.15 13.29
C LYS A 56 33.96 -28.83 14.23
N PRO A 57 33.75 -28.73 15.56
CA PRO A 57 34.81 -28.27 16.47
C PRO A 57 35.98 -29.25 16.42
N ARG A 58 37.11 -28.79 15.87
CA ARG A 58 38.42 -29.38 16.07
C ARG A 58 38.98 -28.80 17.37
N GLN A 59 39.35 -29.68 18.29
CA GLN A 59 39.81 -29.31 19.63
C GLN A 59 40.98 -28.31 19.61
N PRO A 60 41.06 -27.38 20.59
CA PRO A 60 42.18 -26.47 20.74
C PRO A 60 43.39 -27.20 21.32
N GLY A 61 44.49 -27.25 20.56
CA GLY A 61 45.83 -27.50 21.09
C GLY A 61 46.43 -26.19 21.65
N PRO A 62 47.27 -26.24 22.69
CA PRO A 62 47.80 -25.04 23.34
C PRO A 62 49.04 -24.53 22.59
N GLY A 63 49.12 -23.23 22.35
CA GLY A 63 50.38 -22.58 21.97
C GLY A 63 50.22 -21.28 21.22
N GLY A 64 50.64 -20.18 21.83
CA GLY A 64 50.88 -18.93 21.10
C GLY A 64 50.68 -17.64 21.90
N ALA A 65 51.36 -17.49 23.04
CA ALA A 65 51.55 -16.18 23.66
C ALA A 65 52.78 -15.48 23.02
N ALA A 66 52.56 -14.31 22.43
CA ALA A 66 53.57 -13.31 22.08
C ALA A 66 52.84 -11.97 22.00
N GLY A 67 53.24 -10.86 22.60
CA GLY A 67 54.53 -10.42 23.10
C GLY A 67 54.63 -8.94 22.71
N GLY A 68 54.73 -8.02 23.68
CA GLY A 68 54.73 -6.59 23.39
C GLY A 68 55.04 -5.73 24.61
N ARG A 69 56.25 -5.89 25.16
CA ARG A 69 56.86 -4.97 26.13
C ARG A 69 57.39 -3.74 25.40
N GLY A 70 57.19 -2.56 25.99
CA GLY A 70 57.79 -1.30 25.54
C GLY A 70 57.59 -0.18 26.55
N ALA A 71 58.26 -0.27 27.70
CA ALA A 71 58.47 0.85 28.61
C ALA A 71 59.80 1.53 28.24
N ALA A 72 59.77 2.81 27.90
CA ALA A 72 60.95 3.66 27.82
C ALA A 72 60.59 5.04 28.40
N GLY A 73 61.21 5.37 29.53
CA GLY A 73 61.00 6.61 30.26
C GLY A 73 61.54 7.81 29.49
N GLY A 74 60.65 8.67 29.02
CA GLY A 74 60.94 10.03 28.61
C GLY A 74 60.24 10.98 29.57
N ARG A 75 61.00 11.89 30.20
CA ARG A 75 60.44 13.01 30.98
C ARG A 75 59.45 13.77 30.10
N PRO A 76 58.19 13.98 30.51
CA PRO A 76 57.21 14.61 29.64
C PRO A 76 57.61 16.06 29.35
N PRO A 77 57.38 16.57 28.13
CA PRO A 77 57.71 17.93 27.75
C PRO A 77 57.00 18.93 28.67
N ALA A 78 57.71 19.96 29.10
CA ALA A 78 57.20 21.07 29.89
C ALA A 78 56.18 21.87 29.06
N GLY A 79 54.95 21.37 29.04
CA GLY A 79 53.84 21.78 28.19
C GLY A 79 52.68 20.78 28.26
N THR A 80 52.96 19.54 28.70
CA THR A 80 51.97 18.52 29.02
C THR A 80 52.02 18.19 30.51
N ARG A 81 51.57 19.10 31.38
CA ARG A 81 51.12 18.63 32.71
C ARG A 81 49.84 17.85 32.43
N GLY A 82 49.91 16.52 32.50
CA GLY A 82 48.72 15.68 32.49
C GLY A 82 47.72 16.21 33.51
N LEU A 83 46.43 16.20 33.13
CA LEU A 83 45.34 16.71 33.98
C LEU A 83 45.48 16.16 35.38
N THR A 84 45.39 17.02 36.38
CA THR A 84 45.38 16.57 37.76
C THR A 84 44.18 15.63 38.00
N PRO A 85 44.27 14.65 38.89
CA PRO A 85 43.16 13.74 39.18
C PRO A 85 41.84 14.47 39.53
N ALA A 86 41.94 15.63 40.20
CA ALA A 86 40.80 16.47 40.52
C ALA A 86 40.14 17.09 39.27
N GLU A 87 40.92 17.53 38.28
CA GLU A 87 40.39 18.03 37.00
C GLU A 87 39.78 16.91 36.17
N GLN A 88 40.36 15.71 36.18
CA GLN A 88 39.78 14.54 35.51
C GLN A 88 38.42 14.17 36.11
N ALA A 89 38.31 14.13 37.45
CA ALA A 89 37.04 13.87 38.13
C ALA A 89 35.97 14.91 37.77
N ARG A 90 36.31 16.20 37.75
CA ARG A 90 35.38 17.26 37.33
C ARG A 90 34.90 17.09 35.88
N ARG A 91 35.80 16.71 34.97
CA ARG A 91 35.43 16.45 33.57
C ARG A 91 34.48 15.26 33.43
N LEU A 92 34.72 14.17 34.17
CA LEU A 92 33.83 13.02 34.16
C LEU A 92 32.44 13.39 34.67
N LEU A 93 32.34 14.17 35.76
CA LEU A 93 31.07 14.67 36.27
C LEU A 93 30.33 15.53 35.25
N VAL A 94 31.02 16.44 34.56
CA VAL A 94 30.41 17.28 33.52
C VAL A 94 29.92 16.43 32.34
N VAL A 95 30.70 15.45 31.90
CA VAL A 95 30.30 14.53 30.83
C VAL A 95 29.08 13.69 31.25
N GLU A 96 29.03 13.23 32.48
CA GLU A 96 27.90 12.48 33.02
C GLU A 96 26.64 13.36 33.10
N GLN A 97 26.76 14.59 33.60
CA GLN A 97 25.67 15.56 33.60
C GLN A 97 25.17 15.86 32.18
N GLN A 98 26.06 16.02 31.21
CA GLN A 98 25.67 16.22 29.80
C GLN A 98 24.94 15.00 29.23
N LYS A 99 25.37 13.78 29.56
CA LYS A 99 24.67 12.55 29.14
C LYS A 99 23.28 12.46 29.75
N ILE A 100 23.14 12.79 31.04
CA ILE A 100 21.84 12.80 31.72
C ILE A 100 20.92 13.85 31.08
N ALA A 101 21.41 15.07 30.85
CA ALA A 101 20.66 16.13 30.19
C ALA A 101 20.24 15.75 28.76
N ALA A 102 21.15 15.17 27.97
CA ALA A 102 20.85 14.69 26.62
C ALA A 102 19.81 13.55 26.63
N ALA A 103 19.91 12.62 27.57
CA ALA A 103 18.93 11.54 27.73
C ALA A 103 17.55 12.08 28.15
N ALA A 104 17.50 13.09 29.02
CA ALA A 104 16.25 13.76 29.41
C ALA A 104 15.60 14.48 28.22
N ALA A 105 16.38 15.26 27.46
CA ALA A 105 15.91 15.94 26.26
C ALA A 105 15.39 14.96 25.18
N ALA A 106 16.10 13.84 24.98
CA ALA A 106 15.67 12.80 24.04
C ALA A 106 14.34 12.14 24.46
N LYS A 107 14.12 11.92 25.76
CA LYS A 107 12.84 11.41 26.28
C LYS A 107 11.71 12.42 26.09
N GLU A 108 11.97 13.70 26.35
CA GLU A 108 10.99 14.75 26.13
C GLU A 108 10.62 14.89 24.65
N GLU A 109 11.60 14.85 23.75
CA GLU A 109 11.36 14.86 22.31
C GLU A 109 10.57 13.63 21.85
N ALA A 110 10.87 12.45 22.38
CA ALA A 110 10.10 11.24 22.10
C ALA A 110 8.64 11.38 22.58
N ALA A 111 8.42 11.89 23.79
CA ALA A 111 7.08 12.14 24.32
C ALA A 111 6.29 13.17 23.50
N ARG A 112 6.94 14.25 23.04
CA ARG A 112 6.33 15.24 22.13
C ARG A 112 5.91 14.59 20.81
N ARG A 113 6.78 13.78 20.20
CA ARG A 113 6.45 13.05 18.96
C ARG A 113 5.32 12.06 19.16
N GLU A 114 5.23 11.40 20.31
CA GLU A 114 4.12 10.51 20.64
C GLU A 114 2.82 11.30 20.82
N GLN A 115 2.85 12.43 21.51
CA GLN A 115 1.70 13.34 21.63
C GLN A 115 1.24 13.87 20.27
N GLU A 116 2.16 14.30 19.41
CA GLU A 116 1.85 14.74 18.04
C GLU A 116 1.20 13.62 17.23
N LYS A 117 1.71 12.38 17.32
CA LYS A 117 1.08 11.22 16.67
C LYS A 117 -0.33 10.97 17.20
N ILE A 118 -0.53 11.04 18.51
CA ILE A 118 -1.85 10.88 19.12
C ILE A 118 -2.80 11.95 18.61
N LEU A 119 -2.38 13.22 18.58
CA LEU A 119 -3.18 14.34 18.08
C LEU A 119 -3.54 14.18 16.60
N ILE A 120 -2.60 13.74 15.77
CA ILE A 120 -2.85 13.50 14.34
C ILE A 120 -3.85 12.36 14.16
N LEU A 121 -3.68 11.26 14.90
CA LEU A 121 -4.60 10.12 14.84
C LEU A 121 -6.00 10.49 15.33
N SER A 122 -6.10 11.22 16.45
CA SER A 122 -7.39 11.66 16.99
C SER A 122 -8.09 12.65 16.06
N ALA A 123 -7.36 13.59 15.47
CA ALA A 123 -7.93 14.54 14.51
C ALA A 123 -8.41 13.83 13.23
N ALA A 124 -7.67 12.83 12.75
CA ALA A 124 -8.07 12.02 11.60
C ALA A 124 -9.30 11.16 11.92
N GLU A 125 -9.39 10.57 13.11
CA GLU A 125 -10.56 9.82 13.57
C GLU A 125 -11.79 10.72 13.69
N GLU A 126 -11.63 11.90 14.31
CA GLU A 126 -12.72 12.86 14.45
C GLU A 126 -13.23 13.37 13.10
N ALA A 127 -12.32 13.63 12.15
CA ALA A 127 -12.70 13.98 10.78
C ALA A 127 -13.51 12.86 10.10
N ARG A 128 -13.14 11.59 10.30
CA ARG A 128 -13.91 10.46 9.77
C ARG A 128 -15.29 10.34 10.40
N ARG A 129 -15.41 10.54 11.72
CA ARG A 129 -16.70 10.55 12.41
C ARG A 129 -17.61 11.66 11.89
N ARG A 130 -17.08 12.88 11.76
CA ARG A 130 -17.83 14.02 11.19
C ARG A 130 -18.26 13.77 9.75
N GLU A 131 -17.41 13.16 8.93
CA GLU A 131 -17.77 12.80 7.55
C GLU A 131 -18.87 11.73 7.52
N GLU A 132 -18.78 10.72 8.38
CA GLU A 132 -19.81 9.68 8.49
C GLU A 132 -21.14 10.24 9.00
N ASP A 133 -21.12 11.08 10.02
CA ASP A 133 -22.32 11.74 10.54
C ASP A 133 -22.94 12.68 9.49
N ALA A 134 -22.11 13.41 8.72
CA ALA A 134 -22.58 14.23 7.62
C ALA A 134 -23.19 13.39 6.48
N ARG A 135 -22.61 12.23 6.17
CA ARG A 135 -23.19 11.28 5.20
C ARG A 135 -24.52 10.72 5.69
N ARG A 136 -24.61 10.32 6.95
CA ARG A 136 -25.87 9.83 7.55
C ARG A 136 -26.95 10.92 7.55
N ALA A 137 -26.61 12.15 7.93
CA ALA A 137 -27.53 13.28 7.89
C ALA A 137 -27.99 13.59 6.45
N ALA A 138 -27.07 13.55 5.47
CA ALA A 138 -27.42 13.74 4.07
C ALA A 138 -28.32 12.61 3.54
N ASP A 139 -28.07 11.35 3.91
CA ASP A 139 -28.91 10.21 3.54
C ASP A 139 -30.30 10.30 4.19
N GLU A 140 -30.39 10.76 5.44
CA GLU A 140 -31.66 11.01 6.13
C GLU A 140 -32.43 12.16 5.45
N GLU A 141 -31.78 13.28 5.14
CA GLU A 141 -32.40 14.40 4.42
C GLU A 141 -32.88 13.98 3.02
N GLN A 142 -32.11 13.14 2.32
CA GLN A 142 -32.54 12.57 1.03
C GLN A 142 -33.78 11.69 1.18
N ARG A 143 -33.83 10.83 2.20
CA ARG A 143 -35.01 9.98 2.46
C ARG A 143 -36.24 10.82 2.82
N GLU A 144 -36.08 11.85 3.64
CA GLU A 144 -37.17 12.77 3.99
C GLU A 144 -37.66 13.54 2.76
N ALA A 145 -36.75 14.01 1.90
CA ALA A 145 -37.10 14.70 0.65
C ALA A 145 -37.81 13.76 -0.34
N GLU A 146 -37.35 12.51 -0.47
CA GLU A 146 -37.99 11.49 -1.29
C GLU A 146 -39.38 11.14 -0.76
N GLU A 147 -39.55 10.98 0.55
CA GLU A 147 -40.85 10.73 1.17
C GLU A 147 -41.80 11.92 1.00
N ALA A 148 -41.33 13.14 1.21
CA ALA A 148 -42.11 14.35 0.99
C ALA A 148 -42.54 14.48 -0.48
N ALA A 149 -41.63 14.19 -1.42
CA ALA A 149 -41.94 14.17 -2.85
C ALA A 149 -42.92 13.05 -3.22
N ALA A 150 -42.84 11.88 -2.59
CA ALA A 150 -43.78 10.78 -2.79
C ALA A 150 -45.18 11.16 -2.27
N ARG A 151 -45.28 11.73 -1.06
CA ARG A 151 -46.54 12.24 -0.49
C ARG A 151 -47.15 13.35 -1.35
N ALA A 152 -46.34 14.27 -1.88
CA ALA A 152 -46.81 15.32 -2.77
C ALA A 152 -47.36 14.76 -4.09
N LYS A 153 -46.65 13.79 -4.70
CA LYS A 153 -47.13 13.09 -5.92
C LYS A 153 -48.40 12.29 -5.66
N GLU A 154 -48.54 11.66 -4.50
CA GLU A 154 -49.76 10.95 -4.12
C GLU A 154 -50.94 11.91 -3.95
N ALA A 155 -50.74 13.03 -3.24
CA ALA A 155 -51.75 14.07 -3.09
C ALA A 155 -52.20 14.66 -4.43
N GLU A 156 -51.26 14.92 -5.36
CA GLU A 156 -51.59 15.39 -6.71
C GLU A 156 -52.40 14.35 -7.50
N LYS A 157 -52.01 13.07 -7.44
CA LYS A 157 -52.76 11.98 -8.08
C LYS A 157 -54.16 11.84 -7.50
N ALA A 158 -54.31 11.95 -6.18
CA ALA A 158 -55.61 11.92 -5.51
C ALA A 158 -56.48 13.11 -5.95
N ALA A 159 -55.93 14.32 -6.00
CA ALA A 159 -56.63 15.51 -6.47
C ALA A 159 -57.05 15.40 -7.95
N ARG A 160 -56.16 14.93 -8.84
CA ARG A 160 -56.48 14.65 -10.25
C ARG A 160 -57.53 13.56 -10.39
N GLY A 161 -57.47 12.52 -9.56
CA GLY A 161 -58.46 11.44 -9.52
C GLY A 161 -59.85 11.94 -9.11
N ALA A 162 -59.91 12.78 -8.07
CA ALA A 162 -61.15 13.42 -7.63
C ALA A 162 -61.72 14.36 -8.70
N ALA A 163 -60.89 15.22 -9.31
CA ALA A 163 -61.31 16.11 -10.40
C ALA A 163 -61.83 15.33 -11.62
N ARG A 164 -61.17 14.23 -12.00
CA ARG A 164 -61.62 13.37 -13.11
C ARG A 164 -62.93 12.64 -12.75
N ALA A 165 -63.13 12.25 -11.49
CA ALA A 165 -64.38 11.65 -11.04
C ALA A 165 -65.55 12.66 -11.05
N GLU A 166 -65.30 13.91 -10.66
CA GLU A 166 -66.28 15.00 -10.79
C GLU A 166 -66.59 15.31 -12.26
N GLU A 167 -65.58 15.31 -13.15
CA GLU A 167 -65.79 15.54 -14.59
C GLU A 167 -66.65 14.43 -15.23
N ILE A 168 -66.42 13.15 -14.88
CA ILE A 168 -67.23 12.03 -15.35
C ILE A 168 -68.67 12.07 -14.78
N ALA A 169 -68.85 12.56 -13.55
CA ALA A 169 -70.17 12.74 -12.96
C ALA A 169 -70.94 13.94 -13.55
N ALA A 170 -70.23 14.95 -14.07
CA ALA A 170 -70.81 16.15 -14.68
C ALA A 170 -71.12 15.99 -16.18
N THR A 171 -70.58 14.97 -16.87
CA THR A 171 -71.04 14.62 -18.22
C THR A 171 -72.44 13.99 -18.15
N PRO A 172 -73.49 14.59 -18.74
CA PRO A 172 -74.80 13.95 -18.78
C PRO A 172 -74.70 12.67 -19.59
N SER A 173 -75.22 11.57 -19.03
CA SER A 173 -75.30 10.26 -19.64
C SER A 173 -75.93 10.36 -21.03
N ALA A 174 -75.10 10.34 -22.08
CA ALA A 174 -75.56 10.08 -23.42
C ALA A 174 -76.12 8.65 -23.42
N GLU A 175 -77.44 8.55 -23.51
CA GLU A 175 -78.19 7.31 -23.67
C GLU A 175 -77.55 6.47 -24.77
N VAL A 176 -76.91 5.36 -24.39
CA VAL A 176 -76.50 4.34 -25.36
C VAL A 176 -77.80 3.66 -25.79
N SER A 177 -78.35 4.14 -26.89
CA SER A 177 -79.49 3.52 -27.56
C SER A 177 -79.15 2.06 -27.86
N SER A 178 -80.00 1.16 -27.37
CA SER A 178 -79.93 -0.28 -27.56
C SER A 178 -80.41 -0.72 -28.96
N GLU A 179 -80.07 0.06 -29.99
CA GLU A 179 -80.26 -0.38 -31.36
C GLU A 179 -79.15 -1.34 -31.75
N PHE A 180 -79.45 -2.62 -31.58
CA PHE A 180 -78.65 -3.73 -32.10
C PHE A 180 -78.67 -3.68 -33.63
N VAL A 181 -77.76 -2.91 -34.23
CA VAL A 181 -77.50 -2.98 -35.67
C VAL A 181 -76.88 -4.34 -35.94
N ALA A 182 -77.63 -5.19 -36.66
CA ALA A 182 -77.20 -6.52 -37.10
C ALA A 182 -76.06 -6.41 -38.13
N GLY A 183 -74.86 -6.06 -37.66
CA GLY A 183 -73.62 -6.16 -38.39
C GLY A 183 -73.08 -7.58 -38.28
N LYS A 184 -72.92 -8.26 -39.42
CA LYS A 184 -72.36 -9.62 -39.50
C LYS A 184 -70.97 -9.63 -38.86
N VAL A 185 -70.80 -10.36 -37.76
CA VAL A 185 -69.50 -10.67 -37.19
C VAL A 185 -68.80 -11.67 -38.11
N THR A 186 -67.86 -11.21 -38.94
CA THR A 186 -66.94 -12.09 -39.64
C THR A 186 -65.92 -12.61 -38.63
N LEU A 187 -66.14 -13.83 -38.13
CA LEU A 187 -65.14 -14.56 -37.37
C LEU A 187 -63.91 -14.80 -38.26
N ALA A 188 -62.77 -14.23 -37.87
CA ALA A 188 -61.50 -14.51 -38.52
C ALA A 188 -61.18 -16.01 -38.41
N ALA A 189 -60.59 -16.57 -39.48
CA ALA A 189 -60.24 -17.98 -39.58
C ALA A 189 -59.41 -18.44 -38.36
N PRO A 190 -59.66 -19.63 -37.80
CA PRO A 190 -58.91 -20.12 -36.66
C PRO A 190 -57.44 -20.29 -37.06
N ILE A 191 -56.57 -19.65 -36.28
CA ILE A 191 -55.11 -19.73 -36.45
C ILE A 191 -54.72 -21.20 -36.30
N GLU A 192 -54.13 -21.77 -37.36
CA GLU A 192 -53.62 -23.14 -37.34
C GLU A 192 -52.66 -23.29 -36.15
N ARG A 193 -52.94 -24.27 -35.27
CA ARG A 193 -52.03 -24.60 -34.17
C ARG A 193 -50.71 -25.08 -34.78
N LEU A 194 -49.64 -24.34 -34.53
CA LEU A 194 -48.28 -24.82 -34.77
C LEU A 194 -48.10 -26.20 -34.11
N PRO A 195 -47.48 -27.17 -34.80
CA PRO A 195 -47.22 -28.48 -34.24
C PRO A 195 -46.37 -28.36 -32.98
N ARG A 196 -46.63 -29.26 -32.03
CA ARG A 196 -46.01 -29.23 -30.70
C ARG A 196 -44.50 -29.48 -30.87
N LEU A 197 -43.69 -28.84 -30.03
CA LEU A 197 -42.23 -28.95 -30.07
C LEU A 197 -41.71 -30.41 -29.99
N ALA A 198 -42.53 -31.33 -29.49
CA ALA A 198 -42.24 -32.76 -29.41
C ALA A 198 -42.17 -33.47 -30.77
N ASP A 199 -42.82 -32.94 -31.82
CA ASP A 199 -42.82 -33.55 -33.16
C ASP A 199 -41.64 -33.06 -34.03
N ARG A 200 -40.77 -32.20 -33.48
CA ARG A 200 -39.60 -31.63 -34.18
C ARG A 200 -38.31 -32.41 -33.97
N ALA A 201 -38.36 -33.52 -33.24
CA ALA A 201 -37.22 -34.34 -32.87
C ALA A 201 -37.41 -35.80 -33.34
N ILE A 202 -37.60 -35.98 -34.64
CA ILE A 202 -37.27 -37.23 -35.34
C ILE A 202 -36.56 -36.85 -36.64
N MET A 203 -35.24 -36.69 -36.53
CA MET A 203 -34.26 -36.95 -37.59
C MET A 203 -33.12 -37.74 -36.95
#